data_AF-A0A7S1W752-F1
#
_entry.id   AF-A0A7S1W752-F1
#
_cell.length_a   1.000
_cell.length_b   1.000
_cell.length_c   1.000
_cell.angle_alpha   90.00
_cell.angle_beta   90.00
_cell.angle_gamma   90.00
#
_symmetry.space_group_name_H-M   'P 1'
#
loop_
_entity.id
_entity.type
_entity.pdbx_description
1 polymer ?
#
loop_
_entity_poly.entity_id
_entity_poly.type
_entity_poly.pdbx_seq_one_letter_code
_entity_poly.pdbx_strand_id
1 'polypeptide(L)'
;PRRTRGFSGRPSGRCSTPWRRTTPDGPNAYVVGACVKFVEALPWLLPCPHCGHDLYNFTEKNKKCSGESERTGECDCLGAVGENNCRSPGEACRMGNREVVSFFVRAHNNVNQHSHPCRHRYTIDQGLLLYSQTENKCYHNIVWGSCMIPRTKALARPDCCGEGFTPGGKVSDKDQVCCEHARAGTPKC
;
A
#
# COMPACT_ATOMS: atom_id res chain seq x y z
N PRO A 1 66.65 10.16 21.94
CA PRO A 1 65.82 9.78 20.76
C PRO A 1 64.71 8.80 21.14
N ARG A 2 63.50 9.00 20.58
CA ARG A 2 62.27 8.19 20.67
C ARG A 2 61.56 8.13 22.05
N ARG A 3 60.63 9.07 22.26
CA ARG A 3 59.48 8.92 23.19
C ARG A 3 58.33 8.26 22.42
N THR A 4 57.99 7.03 22.78
CA THR A 4 56.74 6.35 22.37
C THR A 4 55.58 6.96 23.14
N ARG A 5 54.67 7.66 22.45
CA ARG A 5 53.38 8.08 23.02
C ARG A 5 52.40 6.91 22.90
N GLY A 6 52.03 6.33 24.03
CA GLY A 6 50.96 5.34 24.11
C GLY A 6 49.62 5.99 23.76
N PHE A 7 48.91 5.40 22.80
CA PHE A 7 47.52 5.72 22.52
C PHE A 7 46.64 5.06 23.58
N SER A 8 46.28 5.83 24.61
CA SER A 8 45.28 5.43 25.60
C SER A 8 43.87 5.59 25.01
N GLY A 9 43.17 4.46 24.88
CA GLY A 9 41.72 4.32 25.00
C GLY A 9 40.82 5.28 24.21
N ARG A 10 40.26 4.81 23.10
CA ARG A 10 38.99 5.37 22.59
C ARG A 10 37.88 4.99 23.58
N PRO A 11 37.16 5.95 24.18
CA PRO A 11 35.98 5.62 24.93
C PRO A 11 34.95 5.01 23.97
N SER A 12 34.52 3.80 24.27
CA SER A 12 33.37 3.16 23.64
C SER A 12 32.11 3.94 24.02
N GLY A 13 31.91 5.09 23.37
CA GLY A 13 30.66 5.83 23.41
C GLY A 13 29.59 4.95 22.80
N ARG A 14 28.79 4.30 23.65
CA ARG A 14 27.51 3.73 23.23
C ARG A 14 26.73 4.89 22.62
N CYS A 15 26.50 4.83 21.31
CA CYS A 15 25.42 5.59 20.68
C CYS A 15 24.08 5.00 21.12
N SER A 16 23.77 5.09 22.41
CA SER A 16 22.40 5.01 22.90
C SER A 16 21.75 6.35 22.59
N THR A 17 21.43 6.57 21.31
CA THR A 17 20.56 7.68 20.95
C THR A 17 19.15 7.34 21.41
N PRO A 18 18.55 8.11 22.33
CA PRO A 18 17.14 7.96 22.67
C PRO A 18 16.31 8.65 21.58
N TRP A 19 16.37 8.19 20.33
CA TRP A 19 15.45 8.65 19.27
C TRP A 19 14.01 8.16 19.47
N ARG A 20 13.76 7.44 20.56
CA ARG A 20 12.43 6.99 20.96
C ARG A 20 11.90 7.88 22.08
N ARG A 21 11.49 9.11 21.72
CA ARG A 21 10.43 9.92 22.38
C ARG A 21 10.48 11.36 21.84
N THR A 22 9.32 11.93 21.52
CA THR A 22 9.04 13.27 20.97
C THR A 22 8.93 13.45 19.45
N THR A 23 8.69 12.39 18.66
CA THR A 23 7.96 12.63 17.42
C THR A 23 6.55 13.10 17.82
N PRO A 24 6.09 14.30 17.40
CA PRO A 24 4.77 14.79 17.78
C PRO A 24 3.68 13.79 17.37
N ASP A 25 2.53 13.84 18.03
CA ASP A 25 1.39 12.91 17.88
C ASP A 25 0.73 12.91 16.48
N GLY A 26 1.37 13.51 15.48
CA GLY A 26 0.95 13.52 14.09
C GLY A 26 2.06 14.00 13.15
N PRO A 27 1.88 13.80 11.84
CA PRO A 27 2.80 14.31 10.83
C PRO A 27 2.84 15.85 10.88
N ASN A 28 4.04 16.43 10.90
CA ASN A 28 4.20 17.89 10.83
C ASN A 28 3.76 18.43 9.45
N ALA A 29 3.51 19.74 9.36
CA ALA A 29 3.00 20.37 8.14
C ALA A 29 3.89 20.13 6.90
N TYR A 30 5.22 20.01 7.08
CA TYR A 30 6.15 19.70 6.00
C TYR A 30 5.92 18.28 5.45
N VAL A 31 5.84 17.28 6.34
CA VAL A 31 5.57 15.88 5.98
C VAL A 31 4.20 15.74 5.31
N VAL A 32 3.18 16.42 5.83
CA VAL A 32 1.85 16.47 5.21
C VAL A 32 1.94 17.05 3.80
N GLY A 33 2.61 18.19 3.62
CA GLY A 33 2.75 18.82 2.31
C GLY A 33 3.51 17.95 1.30
N ALA A 34 4.57 17.26 1.74
CA ALA A 34 5.29 16.31 0.91
C ALA A 34 4.42 15.10 0.52
N CYS A 35 3.66 14.54 1.47
CA CYS A 35 2.73 13.44 1.23
C CYS A 35 1.66 13.81 0.20
N VAL A 36 1.02 14.99 0.35
CA VAL A 36 -0.01 15.46 -0.59
C VAL A 36 0.57 15.62 -2.00
N LYS A 37 1.71 16.33 -2.13
CA LYS A 37 2.37 16.51 -3.44
C LYS A 37 2.75 15.18 -4.08
N PHE A 38 3.23 14.22 -3.29
CA PHE A 38 3.55 12.89 -3.79
C PHE A 38 2.30 12.20 -4.34
N VAL A 39 1.22 12.10 -3.55
CA VAL A 39 -0.03 11.44 -3.97
C VAL A 39 -0.62 12.10 -5.22
N GLU A 40 -0.65 13.43 -5.28
CA GLU A 40 -1.18 14.18 -6.43
C GLU A 40 -0.29 14.11 -7.67
N ALA A 41 1.02 13.84 -7.51
CA ALA A 41 1.93 13.64 -8.62
C ALA A 41 1.84 12.23 -9.23
N LEU A 42 1.39 11.22 -8.47
CA LEU A 42 1.37 9.82 -8.91
C LEU A 42 0.69 9.61 -10.29
N PRO A 43 -0.49 10.18 -10.59
CA PRO A 43 -1.10 10.07 -11.91
C PRO A 43 -0.16 10.38 -13.08
N TRP A 44 0.72 11.36 -12.92
CA TRP A 44 1.64 11.83 -13.95
C TRP A 44 2.95 11.02 -14.01
N LEU A 45 3.24 10.24 -12.96
CA LEU A 45 4.43 9.41 -12.86
C LEU A 45 4.21 7.97 -13.35
N LEU A 46 2.94 7.57 -13.54
CA LEU A 46 2.63 6.24 -14.05
C LEU A 46 3.01 6.12 -15.53
N PRO A 47 3.74 5.07 -15.95
CA PRO A 47 4.14 4.84 -17.35
C PRO A 47 2.97 4.28 -18.20
N CYS A 48 1.76 4.74 -17.94
CA CYS A 48 0.52 4.30 -18.58
C CYS A 48 -0.48 5.45 -18.54
N PRO A 49 -0.76 6.12 -19.68
CA PRO A 49 -1.65 7.29 -19.72
C PRO A 49 -3.07 6.98 -19.19
N HIS A 50 -3.64 5.83 -19.55
CA HIS A 50 -4.97 5.42 -19.08
C HIS A 50 -4.97 5.20 -17.56
N CYS A 51 -3.97 4.49 -17.04
CA CYS A 51 -3.83 4.22 -15.61
C CYS A 51 -3.64 5.52 -14.80
N GLY A 52 -2.86 6.47 -15.35
CA GLY A 52 -2.71 7.81 -14.79
C GLY A 52 -4.03 8.56 -14.75
N HIS A 53 -4.79 8.55 -15.84
CA HIS A 53 -6.11 9.18 -15.92
C HIS A 53 -7.11 8.59 -14.93
N ASP A 54 -7.16 7.26 -14.78
CA ASP A 54 -8.03 6.59 -13.82
C ASP A 54 -7.67 6.98 -12.37
N LEU A 55 -6.37 6.98 -12.04
CA LEU A 55 -5.90 7.39 -10.70
C LEU A 55 -6.18 8.88 -10.43
N TYR A 56 -6.05 9.74 -11.44
CA TYR A 56 -6.42 11.14 -11.33
C TYR A 56 -7.92 11.30 -11.03
N ASN A 57 -8.79 10.64 -11.80
CA ASN A 57 -10.24 10.68 -11.59
C ASN A 57 -10.63 10.13 -10.21
N PHE A 58 -10.00 9.04 -9.77
CA PHE A 58 -10.17 8.51 -8.42
C PHE A 58 -9.78 9.54 -7.35
N THR A 59 -8.65 10.23 -7.53
CA THR A 59 -8.14 11.25 -6.60
C THR A 59 -9.09 12.44 -6.53
N GLU A 60 -9.52 12.98 -7.67
CA GLU A 60 -10.46 14.10 -7.74
C GLU A 60 -11.83 13.74 -7.16
N LYS A 61 -12.33 12.52 -7.40
CA LYS A 61 -13.56 12.04 -6.76
C LYS A 61 -13.43 12.00 -5.23
N ASN A 62 -12.33 11.50 -4.69
CA ASN A 62 -12.09 11.48 -3.23
C ASN A 62 -11.93 12.90 -2.65
N LYS A 63 -11.42 13.87 -3.42
CA LYS A 63 -11.41 15.29 -3.03
C LYS A 63 -12.82 15.87 -2.96
N LYS A 64 -13.64 15.64 -4.00
CA LYS A 64 -15.03 16.12 -4.05
C LYS A 64 -15.89 15.51 -2.94
N CYS A 65 -15.69 14.22 -2.66
CA CYS A 65 -16.45 13.47 -1.66
C CYS A 65 -15.84 13.51 -0.25
N SER A 66 -14.77 14.26 -0.03
CA SER A 66 -14.10 14.35 1.26
C SER A 66 -15.04 14.97 2.30
N GLY A 67 -15.29 14.27 3.41
CA GLY A 67 -16.18 14.75 4.47
C GLY A 67 -17.68 14.54 4.22
N GLU A 68 -18.06 14.05 3.05
CA GLU A 68 -19.42 13.61 2.77
C GLU A 68 -19.64 12.19 3.28
N SER A 69 -20.73 11.96 4.00
CA SER A 69 -21.17 10.59 4.32
C SER A 69 -21.91 9.99 3.12
N GLU A 70 -21.79 8.68 2.88
CA GLU A 70 -22.45 7.92 1.79
C GLU A 70 -23.96 8.14 1.61
N ARG A 71 -24.62 8.82 2.57
CA ARG A 71 -26.08 9.06 2.61
C ARG A 71 -26.67 9.71 1.36
N THR A 72 -25.90 10.46 0.58
CA THR A 72 -26.42 11.16 -0.60
C THR A 72 -26.36 10.34 -1.88
N GLY A 73 -25.76 9.14 -1.88
CA GLY A 73 -25.66 8.25 -3.04
C GLY A 73 -24.75 8.77 -4.18
N GLU A 74 -24.35 10.05 -4.16
CA GLU A 74 -23.46 10.65 -5.15
C GLU A 74 -21.98 10.27 -4.91
N CYS A 75 -21.64 9.96 -3.64
CA CYS A 75 -20.30 9.62 -3.21
C CYS A 75 -20.17 8.14 -2.86
N ASP A 76 -20.05 7.28 -3.90
CA ASP A 76 -19.52 5.93 -3.74
C ASP A 76 -18.00 6.00 -3.60
N CYS A 77 -17.50 5.77 -2.39
CA CYS A 77 -16.09 5.83 -2.05
C CYS A 77 -15.28 4.62 -2.53
N LEU A 78 -15.90 3.68 -3.26
CA LEU A 78 -15.26 2.50 -3.86
C LEU A 78 -14.34 1.81 -2.84
N GLY A 79 -14.90 1.66 -1.63
CA GLY A 79 -14.18 1.46 -0.38
C GLY A 79 -13.41 0.16 -0.26
N ALA A 80 -12.45 0.16 0.67
CA ALA A 80 -12.00 -1.06 1.31
C ALA A 80 -13.21 -1.70 2.00
N VAL A 81 -13.25 -3.04 2.07
CA VAL A 81 -14.38 -3.72 2.73
C VAL A 81 -14.50 -3.20 4.18
N GLY A 82 -15.66 -2.64 4.53
CA GLY A 82 -15.93 -2.04 5.84
C GLY A 82 -15.50 -0.58 6.01
N GLU A 83 -15.15 0.13 4.93
CA GLU A 83 -14.86 1.57 4.98
C GLU A 83 -15.69 2.39 4.01
N ASN A 84 -16.36 3.39 4.58
CA ASN A 84 -17.35 4.23 3.88
C ASN A 84 -16.89 5.69 3.81
N ASN A 85 -15.65 5.99 4.22
CA ASN A 85 -15.15 7.35 4.31
C ASN A 85 -14.23 7.67 3.14
N CYS A 86 -14.72 8.50 2.22
CA CYS A 86 -13.88 9.17 1.24
C CYS A 86 -13.01 10.19 1.97
N ARG A 87 -11.70 9.95 2.01
CA ARG A 87 -10.74 10.95 2.46
C ARG A 87 -9.94 11.43 1.27
N SER A 88 -9.85 12.75 1.11
CA SER A 88 -8.91 13.38 0.19
C SER A 88 -7.45 13.06 0.58
N PRO A 89 -6.50 13.21 -0.36
CA PRO A 89 -5.07 13.09 -0.04
C PRO A 89 -4.64 13.98 1.14
N GLY A 90 -5.16 15.21 1.20
CA GLY A 90 -4.86 16.16 2.27
C GLY A 90 -5.35 15.73 3.65
N GLU A 91 -6.51 15.09 3.74
CA GLU A 91 -7.00 14.53 5.00
C GLU A 91 -6.22 13.27 5.40
N ALA A 92 -6.04 12.34 4.45
CA ALA A 92 -5.31 11.11 4.70
C ALA A 92 -3.89 11.40 5.21
N CYS A 93 -3.15 12.28 4.53
CA CYS A 93 -1.80 12.68 4.92
C CYS A 93 -1.73 13.41 6.27
N ARG A 94 -2.79 14.10 6.70
CA ARG A 94 -2.85 14.78 8.01
C ARG A 94 -3.13 13.79 9.15
N MET A 95 -3.97 12.80 8.91
CA MET A 95 -4.41 11.86 9.95
C MET A 95 -3.37 10.80 10.27
N GLY A 96 -2.59 10.38 9.27
CA GLY A 96 -1.44 9.52 9.47
C GLY A 96 -1.43 8.29 8.59
N ASN A 97 -0.62 7.31 9.00
CA ASN A 97 -0.28 6.16 8.15
C ASN A 97 -1.50 5.31 7.77
N ARG A 98 -2.40 5.05 8.73
CA ARG A 98 -3.58 4.22 8.50
C ARG A 98 -4.47 4.79 7.40
N GLU A 99 -4.68 6.10 7.40
CA GLU A 99 -5.54 6.79 6.45
C GLU A 99 -4.90 6.91 5.07
N VAL A 100 -3.57 7.07 5.01
CA VAL A 100 -2.81 6.99 3.75
C VAL A 100 -2.91 5.59 3.15
N VAL A 101 -2.74 4.54 3.96
CA VAL A 101 -2.89 3.14 3.51
C VAL A 101 -4.31 2.88 3.05
N SER A 102 -5.30 3.34 3.80
CA SER A 102 -6.72 3.27 3.43
C SER A 102 -6.97 3.89 2.05
N PHE A 103 -6.45 5.10 1.78
CA PHE A 103 -6.56 5.74 0.46
C PHE A 103 -6.02 4.83 -0.67
N PHE A 104 -4.82 4.26 -0.49
CA PHE A 104 -4.22 3.38 -1.50
C PHE A 104 -4.92 2.03 -1.64
N VAL A 105 -5.46 1.46 -0.56
CA VAL A 105 -6.26 0.23 -0.62
C VAL A 105 -7.54 0.48 -1.43
N ARG A 106 -8.22 1.61 -1.23
CA ARG A 106 -9.39 2.00 -2.04
C ARG A 106 -9.03 2.17 -3.51
N ALA A 107 -7.93 2.87 -3.81
CA ALA A 107 -7.46 3.02 -5.18
C ALA A 107 -7.18 1.66 -5.86
N HIS A 108 -6.52 0.75 -5.13
CA HIS A 108 -6.24 -0.60 -5.62
C HIS A 108 -7.54 -1.39 -5.84
N ASN A 109 -8.47 -1.40 -4.88
CA ASN A 109 -9.74 -2.10 -5.03
C ASN A 109 -10.57 -1.54 -6.20
N ASN A 110 -10.54 -0.22 -6.41
CA ASN A 110 -11.19 0.41 -7.56
C ASN A 110 -10.61 -0.09 -8.90
N VAL A 111 -9.29 -0.21 -9.02
CA VAL A 111 -8.66 -0.81 -10.21
C VAL A 111 -9.03 -2.30 -10.35
N ASN A 112 -9.02 -3.06 -9.25
CA ASN A 112 -9.38 -4.48 -9.27
C ASN A 112 -10.83 -4.70 -9.71
N GLN A 113 -11.77 -3.84 -9.32
CA GLN A 113 -13.16 -3.95 -9.73
C GLN A 113 -13.33 -3.93 -11.26
N HIS A 114 -12.47 -3.20 -11.97
CA HIS A 114 -12.53 -3.09 -13.42
C HIS A 114 -11.65 -4.13 -14.13
N SER A 115 -10.45 -4.38 -13.61
CA SER A 115 -9.45 -5.23 -14.27
C SER A 115 -9.53 -6.71 -13.88
N HIS A 116 -9.95 -7.01 -12.65
CA HIS A 116 -9.95 -8.36 -12.06
C HIS A 116 -11.14 -8.50 -11.10
N PRO A 117 -12.39 -8.47 -11.59
CA PRO A 117 -13.58 -8.32 -10.75
C PRO A 117 -13.79 -9.46 -9.75
N CYS A 118 -13.34 -10.69 -10.05
CA CYS A 118 -13.43 -11.80 -9.10
C CYS A 118 -12.27 -11.80 -8.06
N ARG A 119 -11.35 -10.83 -8.08
CA ARG A 119 -10.32 -10.69 -7.05
C ARG A 119 -10.96 -10.18 -5.76
N HIS A 120 -10.58 -10.80 -4.64
CA HIS A 120 -11.00 -10.32 -3.33
C HIS A 120 -10.52 -8.90 -3.06
N ARG A 121 -11.43 -8.04 -2.57
CA ARG A 121 -11.11 -6.67 -2.20
C ARG A 121 -10.30 -6.66 -0.91
N TYR A 122 -9.22 -5.90 -0.90
CA TYR A 122 -8.40 -5.74 0.30
C TYR A 122 -9.15 -4.97 1.39
N THR A 123 -9.01 -5.40 2.64
CA THR A 123 -9.33 -4.60 3.83
C THR A 123 -8.16 -3.64 4.13
N ILE A 124 -8.42 -2.61 4.94
CA ILE A 124 -7.36 -1.68 5.39
C ILE A 124 -6.31 -2.44 6.21
N ASP A 125 -6.73 -3.35 7.08
CA ASP A 125 -5.82 -4.11 7.94
C ASP A 125 -4.93 -5.05 7.12
N GLN A 126 -5.47 -5.65 6.06
CA GLN A 126 -4.66 -6.40 5.08
C GLN A 126 -3.66 -5.49 4.37
N GLY A 127 -4.06 -4.28 3.97
CA GLY A 127 -3.17 -3.29 3.38
C GLY A 127 -2.06 -2.85 4.34
N LEU A 128 -2.40 -2.57 5.59
CA LEU A 128 -1.44 -2.22 6.64
C LEU A 128 -0.44 -3.34 6.89
N LEU A 129 -0.92 -4.57 6.98
CA LEU A 129 -0.06 -5.75 7.14
C LEU A 129 0.83 -5.95 5.92
N LEU A 130 0.32 -5.75 4.70
CA LEU A 130 1.09 -5.92 3.47
C LEU A 130 2.17 -4.83 3.33
N TYR A 131 1.84 -3.56 3.60
CA TYR A 131 2.76 -2.44 3.46
C TYR A 131 3.73 -2.29 4.65
N SER A 132 3.43 -2.87 5.81
CA SER A 132 4.34 -2.89 6.96
C SER A 132 5.44 -3.95 6.86
N GLN A 133 5.27 -4.97 6.00
CA GLN A 133 6.28 -5.99 5.74
C GLN A 133 7.44 -5.42 4.91
N THR A 134 8.36 -4.74 5.60
CA THR A 134 9.52 -4.04 5.00
C THR A 134 10.81 -4.88 5.00
N GLU A 135 10.83 -6.02 5.69
CA GLU A 135 12.02 -6.88 5.72
C GLU A 135 12.12 -7.71 4.43
N ASN A 136 13.07 -7.32 3.57
CA ASN A 136 13.61 -8.09 2.43
C ASN A 136 12.67 -8.44 1.27
N LYS A 137 11.50 -7.82 1.16
CA LYS A 137 10.56 -8.09 0.06
C LYS A 137 10.48 -6.92 -0.91
N CYS A 138 10.93 -7.15 -2.15
CA CYS A 138 10.57 -6.30 -3.29
C CYS A 138 9.37 -6.96 -3.96
N TYR A 139 8.18 -6.49 -3.65
CA TYR A 139 6.99 -7.02 -4.30
C TYR A 139 6.91 -6.48 -5.73
N HIS A 140 7.10 -7.36 -6.71
CA HIS A 140 6.86 -7.02 -8.11
C HIS A 140 5.34 -6.97 -8.33
N ASN A 141 4.80 -5.86 -8.83
CA ASN A 141 3.37 -5.72 -9.09
C ASN A 141 2.43 -5.95 -7.90
N ILE A 142 2.62 -5.23 -6.77
CA ILE A 142 1.64 -5.22 -5.66
C ILE A 142 0.21 -5.04 -6.14
N VAL A 143 0.01 -4.17 -7.13
CA VAL A 143 -1.31 -3.81 -7.66
C VAL A 143 -1.94 -4.95 -8.48
N TRP A 144 -1.14 -5.89 -9.00
CA TRP A 144 -1.62 -6.92 -9.94
C TRP A 144 -1.58 -8.32 -9.31
N GLY A 145 -1.23 -8.42 -8.02
CA GLY A 145 -0.86 -9.68 -7.39
C GLY A 145 0.60 -9.91 -7.66
N SER A 146 1.37 -9.89 -6.59
CA SER A 146 2.81 -9.98 -6.74
C SER A 146 3.26 -11.42 -6.86
N CYS A 147 3.87 -11.72 -7.99
CA CYS A 147 4.96 -12.69 -8.00
C CYS A 147 6.07 -12.12 -7.11
N MET A 148 6.36 -12.75 -5.97
CA MET A 148 7.53 -12.38 -5.18
C MET A 148 8.78 -12.66 -6.03
N ILE A 149 9.48 -11.61 -6.46
CA ILE A 149 10.83 -11.79 -7.03
C ILE A 149 11.78 -11.86 -5.83
N PRO A 150 12.40 -13.01 -5.57
CA PRO A 150 13.36 -13.10 -4.49
C PRO A 150 14.62 -12.34 -4.87
N ARG A 151 15.22 -11.64 -3.90
CA ARG A 151 16.49 -10.92 -4.09
C ARG A 151 17.66 -11.85 -4.41
N THR A 152 17.52 -13.15 -4.19
CA THR A 152 18.53 -14.16 -4.49
C THR A 152 17.93 -15.26 -5.37
N LYS A 153 18.71 -15.73 -6.37
CA LYS A 153 18.29 -16.83 -7.26
C LYS A 153 17.89 -18.10 -6.50
N ALA A 154 18.41 -18.29 -5.29
CA ALA A 154 18.16 -19.47 -4.46
C ALA A 154 16.72 -19.58 -3.91
N LEU A 155 15.90 -18.53 -4.02
CA LEU A 155 14.54 -18.50 -3.46
C LEU A 155 13.42 -18.35 -4.50
N ALA A 156 13.75 -18.41 -5.81
CA ALA A 156 12.77 -18.25 -6.89
C ALA A 156 11.87 -19.50 -6.97
N ARG A 157 10.62 -19.37 -6.53
CA ARG A 157 9.58 -20.37 -6.81
C ARG A 157 8.91 -20.05 -8.16
N PRO A 158 8.67 -21.04 -9.05
CA PRO A 158 8.08 -20.80 -10.36
C PRO A 158 6.60 -20.40 -10.35
N ASP A 159 5.87 -20.74 -9.29
CA ASP A 159 4.42 -20.59 -9.22
C ASP A 159 4.04 -19.35 -8.42
N CYS A 160 3.77 -18.25 -9.10
CA CYS A 160 3.25 -17.07 -8.42
C CYS A 160 2.10 -16.35 -9.15
N CYS A 161 1.33 -17.17 -9.88
CA CYS A 161 -0.04 -16.86 -10.25
C CYS A 161 -0.97 -17.70 -9.36
N GLY A 162 -1.38 -17.20 -8.20
CA GLY A 162 -2.55 -17.73 -7.50
C GLY A 162 -2.37 -18.20 -6.06
N GLU A 163 -1.90 -17.35 -5.16
CA GLU A 163 -2.22 -17.53 -3.73
C GLU A 163 -2.76 -16.23 -3.17
N GLY A 164 -4.08 -16.21 -2.92
CA GLY A 164 -4.71 -15.18 -2.11
C GLY A 164 -4.04 -15.17 -0.74
N PHE A 165 -3.59 -14.00 -0.30
CA PHE A 165 -2.99 -13.84 1.02
C PHE A 165 -4.07 -14.01 2.09
N THR A 166 -4.20 -15.21 2.68
CA THR A 166 -4.94 -15.42 3.93
C THR A 166 -3.96 -15.38 5.10
N PRO A 167 -3.98 -14.34 5.96
CA PRO A 167 -3.21 -14.38 7.19
C PRO A 167 -3.83 -15.42 8.13
N GLY A 168 -3.27 -16.63 8.17
CA GLY A 168 -3.58 -17.68 9.14
C GLY A 168 -4.69 -18.68 8.77
N GLY A 169 -5.22 -18.66 7.53
CA GLY A 169 -6.32 -19.55 7.13
C GLY A 169 -5.86 -20.65 6.17
N LYS A 170 -6.22 -21.92 6.46
CA LYS A 170 -6.15 -23.01 5.48
C LYS A 170 -6.91 -22.60 4.21
N VAL A 171 -6.28 -22.79 3.05
CA VAL A 171 -6.87 -22.55 1.74
C VAL A 171 -8.13 -23.40 1.60
N SER A 172 -9.23 -22.78 1.23
CA SER A 172 -10.49 -23.45 0.89
C SER A 172 -10.45 -23.76 -0.61
N ASP A 173 -10.81 -24.99 -1.02
CA ASP A 173 -10.81 -25.47 -2.42
C ASP A 173 -11.56 -24.54 -3.42
N LYS A 174 -12.36 -23.60 -2.93
CA LYS A 174 -13.07 -22.60 -3.75
C LYS A 174 -12.15 -21.55 -4.40
N ASP A 175 -10.97 -21.29 -3.84
CA ASP A 175 -10.07 -20.24 -4.38
C ASP A 175 -9.35 -20.68 -5.67
N GLN A 176 -9.30 -21.99 -5.94
CA GLN A 176 -8.67 -22.55 -7.14
C GLN A 176 -9.56 -22.44 -8.39
N VAL A 177 -10.88 -22.35 -8.22
CA VAL A 177 -11.88 -22.42 -9.31
C VAL A 177 -11.96 -21.13 -10.13
N CYS A 178 -11.61 -19.98 -9.55
CA CYS A 178 -11.69 -18.69 -10.24
C CYS A 178 -10.61 -18.48 -11.31
N CYS A 179 -9.50 -19.23 -11.27
CA CYS A 179 -8.43 -19.11 -12.26
C CYS A 179 -8.72 -19.86 -13.57
N GLU A 180 -9.56 -20.90 -13.55
CA GLU A 180 -9.84 -21.70 -14.75
C GLU A 180 -10.92 -21.08 -15.64
N HIS A 181 -11.84 -20.29 -15.08
CA HIS A 181 -12.96 -19.69 -15.84
C HIS A 181 -12.55 -18.48 -16.68
N ALA A 182 -11.44 -17.80 -16.35
CA ALA A 182 -10.91 -16.70 -17.16
C ALA A 182 -10.41 -17.15 -18.55
N ARG A 183 -10.13 -18.45 -18.74
CA ARG A 183 -9.79 -19.02 -20.07
C ARG A 183 -11.01 -19.32 -20.94
N ALA A 184 -12.22 -19.37 -20.37
CA ALA A 184 -13.44 -19.84 -21.04
C ALA A 184 -14.38 -18.71 -21.53
N GLY A 185 -13.93 -17.45 -21.54
CA GLY A 185 -14.64 -16.35 -22.21
C GLY A 185 -15.96 -15.91 -21.57
N THR A 186 -16.29 -16.34 -20.35
CA THR A 186 -17.42 -15.80 -19.59
C THR A 186 -17.07 -15.69 -18.10
N PRO A 187 -16.83 -14.48 -17.56
CA PRO A 187 -16.70 -14.30 -16.13
C PRO A 187 -18.12 -14.21 -15.55
N LYS A 188 -18.66 -15.35 -15.12
CA LYS A 188 -19.62 -15.35 -14.02
C LYS A 188 -18.85 -15.74 -12.77
N CYS A 189 -18.60 -14.75 -11.91
CA CYS A 189 -18.55 -15.03 -10.48
C CYS A 189 -20.03 -15.24 -10.03
#